data_AF-A0A7C1ZTQ8-F1
#
_entry.id   AF-A0A7C1ZTQ8-F1
#
_cell.length_a   1.000
_cell.length_b   1.000
_cell.length_c   1.000
_cell.angle_alpha   90.00
_cell.angle_beta   90.00
_cell.angle_gamma   90.00
#
_symmetry.space_group_name_H-M   'P 1'
#
loop_
_entity.id
_entity.type
_entity.pdbx_description
1 polymer ?
#
loop_
_entity_poly.entity_id
_entity_poly.type
_entity_poly.pdbx_seq_one_letter_code
_entity_poly.pdbx_strand_id
1 'polypeptide(L)'
;MNPKHVIILSLAVFLTNCGPVNQKGQSMKNDLINLPLLGKVIPRNSLEIEGNPWGIQAGSLDEEVLEKAGAIGVKWTRLGASWPKIEKTKGVYDWSATDKAFNA
;
A
#
# COMPACT_ATOMS: atom_id res chain seq x y z
N MET A 1 -40.97 -32.84 -16.74
CA MET A 1 -40.72 -31.45 -16.29
C MET A 1 -39.24 -31.36 -15.97
N ASN A 2 -38.47 -30.72 -16.86
CA ASN A 2 -37.01 -30.74 -16.86
C ASN A 2 -36.44 -29.51 -16.12
N PRO A 3 -35.47 -29.68 -15.20
CA PRO A 3 -34.85 -28.58 -14.51
C PRO A 3 -33.96 -27.79 -15.48
N LYS A 4 -34.23 -26.49 -15.50
CA LYS A 4 -33.59 -25.47 -16.32
C LYS A 4 -32.27 -25.03 -15.67
N HIS A 5 -31.22 -25.02 -16.49
CA HIS A 5 -30.12 -24.05 -16.50
C HIS A 5 -28.95 -24.28 -15.53
N VAL A 6 -28.08 -25.23 -15.88
CA VAL A 6 -26.65 -25.16 -15.56
C VAL A 6 -26.02 -24.19 -16.56
N ILE A 7 -25.61 -23.01 -16.09
CA ILE A 7 -24.82 -22.06 -16.86
C ILE A 7 -23.38 -22.60 -16.89
N ILE A 8 -23.03 -23.25 -17.99
CA ILE A 8 -21.63 -23.58 -18.33
C ILE A 8 -21.00 -22.28 -18.81
N LEU A 9 -20.23 -21.63 -17.93
CA LEU A 9 -19.47 -20.43 -18.27
C LEU A 9 -18.30 -20.84 -19.19
N SER A 10 -18.28 -20.23 -20.37
CA SER A 10 -17.41 -20.49 -21.50
C SER A 10 -15.92 -20.55 -21.16
N LEU A 11 -15.30 -21.69 -21.50
CA LEU A 11 -13.86 -21.87 -21.63
C LEU A 11 -13.50 -21.73 -23.13
N ALA A 12 -12.31 -21.19 -23.43
CA ALA A 12 -11.79 -20.76 -24.75
C ALA A 12 -12.27 -19.35 -25.15
N VAL A 13 -11.41 -18.36 -25.38
CA VAL A 13 -10.32 -18.35 -26.37
C VAL A 13 -9.17 -17.45 -25.87
N PHE A 14 -7.96 -18.00 -25.71
CA PHE A 14 -6.73 -17.21 -25.63
C PHE A 14 -5.61 -17.93 -26.39
N LEU A 15 -5.76 -18.03 -27.71
CA LEU A 15 -4.66 -18.42 -28.60
C LEU A 15 -4.86 -17.74 -29.95
N THR A 16 -4.37 -16.51 -30.11
CA THR A 16 -3.90 -15.95 -31.40
C THR A 16 -3.42 -14.50 -31.23
N ASN A 17 -2.11 -14.31 -30.99
CA ASN A 17 -1.27 -13.38 -31.77
C ASN A 17 0.14 -13.32 -31.20
N CYS A 18 0.97 -14.32 -31.52
CA CYS A 18 2.42 -14.13 -31.57
C CYS A 18 2.79 -13.92 -33.04
N GLY A 19 2.63 -12.69 -33.53
CA GLY A 19 3.30 -12.27 -34.76
C GLY A 19 4.77 -11.94 -34.45
N PRO A 20 5.71 -12.12 -35.39
CA PRO A 20 7.09 -11.68 -35.19
C PRO A 20 7.12 -10.15 -35.10
N VAL A 21 7.48 -9.62 -33.93
CA VAL A 21 7.78 -8.20 -33.76
C VAL A 21 9.09 -7.91 -34.49
N ASN A 22 9.00 -7.22 -35.62
CA ASN A 22 10.16 -6.70 -36.34
C ASN A 22 10.67 -5.46 -35.58
N GLN A 23 11.54 -5.67 -34.59
CA GLN A 23 12.20 -4.58 -33.88
C GLN A 23 13.34 -4.04 -34.75
N LYS A 24 13.02 -3.11 -35.66
CA LYS A 24 14.03 -2.15 -36.11
C LYS A 24 14.40 -1.33 -34.89
N GLY A 25 15.56 -1.65 -34.30
CA GLY A 25 16.16 -0.89 -33.22
C GLY A 25 16.44 0.54 -33.68
N GLN A 26 15.45 1.42 -33.55
CA GLN A 26 15.71 2.84 -33.50
C GLN A 26 16.48 3.07 -32.21
N SER A 27 17.77 3.36 -32.36
CA SER A 27 18.57 3.97 -31.31
C SER A 27 17.85 5.24 -30.88
N MET A 28 17.10 5.15 -29.78
CA MET A 28 16.53 6.30 -29.10
C MET A 28 17.71 7.20 -28.73
N LYS A 29 17.96 8.23 -29.53
CA LYS A 29 18.76 9.36 -29.07
C LYS A 29 18.04 9.87 -27.84
N ASN A 30 18.66 9.68 -26.68
CA ASN A 30 18.25 10.31 -25.45
C ASN A 30 18.52 11.81 -25.60
N ASP A 31 17.67 12.50 -26.35
CA ASP A 31 17.56 13.95 -26.36
C ASP A 31 16.90 14.35 -25.04
N LEU A 32 17.61 14.11 -23.94
CA LEU A 32 17.22 14.54 -22.62
C LEU A 32 17.24 16.06 -22.61
N ILE A 33 16.09 16.67 -22.35
CA ILE A 33 15.98 18.11 -22.20
C ILE A 33 16.88 18.52 -21.03
N ASN A 34 17.83 19.43 -21.30
CA ASN A 34 18.73 19.94 -20.27
C ASN A 34 17.97 20.96 -19.41
N LEU A 35 17.50 20.52 -18.23
CA LEU A 35 16.78 21.36 -17.29
C LEU A 35 17.76 22.07 -16.35
N PRO A 36 17.58 23.38 -16.08
CA PRO A 36 18.43 24.09 -15.14
C PRO A 36 18.27 23.53 -13.72
N LEU A 37 19.39 23.35 -13.02
CA LEU A 37 19.40 22.90 -11.62
C LEU A 37 18.81 24.00 -10.73
N LEU A 38 17.64 23.74 -10.12
CA LEU A 38 16.98 24.69 -9.23
C LEU A 38 17.49 24.62 -7.78
N GLY A 39 18.07 23.50 -7.36
CA GLY A 39 18.55 23.30 -6.00
C GLY A 39 18.62 21.83 -5.59
N LYS A 40 18.81 21.59 -4.30
CA LYS A 40 18.89 20.25 -3.69
C LYS A 40 17.89 20.15 -2.54
N VAL A 41 17.18 19.03 -2.47
CA VAL A 41 16.32 18.70 -1.33
C VAL A 41 17.20 18.11 -0.23
N ILE A 42 17.11 18.65 0.98
CA ILE A 42 17.84 18.16 2.15
C ILE A 42 16.83 17.47 3.07
N PRO A 43 17.04 16.20 3.46
CA PRO A 43 16.16 15.53 4.41
C PRO A 43 16.29 16.19 5.78
N ARG A 44 15.16 16.30 6.49
CA ARG A 44 15.09 16.83 7.85
C ARG A 44 14.26 15.90 8.71
N ASN A 45 14.57 15.84 10.00
CA ASN A 45 13.72 15.10 10.91
C ASN A 45 12.38 15.84 11.06
N SER A 46 11.28 15.09 11.02
CA SER A 46 9.93 15.66 11.10
C SER A 46 9.66 16.36 12.45
N LEU A 47 10.38 15.98 13.53
CA LEU A 47 10.28 16.63 14.84
C LEU A 47 10.81 18.08 14.84
N GLU A 48 11.69 18.44 13.89
CA GLU A 48 12.20 19.81 13.76
C GLU A 48 11.19 20.78 13.15
N ILE A 49 10.06 20.28 12.64
CA ILE A 49 9.04 21.07 11.94
C ILE A 49 7.75 20.97 12.75
N GLU A 50 7.48 22.00 13.56
CA GLU A 50 6.34 22.03 14.47
C GLU A 50 5.00 21.76 13.75
N GLY A 51 4.73 22.50 12.68
CA GLY A 51 3.48 22.41 11.91
C GLY A 51 3.35 21.22 10.95
N ASN A 52 4.30 20.27 10.95
CA ASN A 52 4.26 19.11 10.05
C ASN A 52 3.28 18.03 10.56
N PRO A 53 2.25 17.62 9.80
CA PRO A 53 1.34 16.53 10.18
C PRO A 53 1.85 15.14 9.79
N TRP A 54 3.16 14.93 9.67
CA TRP A 54 3.73 13.67 9.17
C TRP A 54 3.37 12.47 10.06
N GLY A 55 2.77 11.48 9.42
CA GLY A 55 2.38 10.22 10.02
C GLY A 55 2.43 9.10 9.00
N ILE A 56 2.31 7.87 9.48
CA ILE A 56 2.30 6.67 8.63
C ILE A 56 1.08 5.80 8.92
N GLN A 57 0.71 4.94 7.98
CA GLN A 57 -0.17 3.83 8.28
C GLN A 57 0.68 2.57 8.40
N ALA A 58 0.76 2.00 9.60
CA ALA A 58 1.35 0.69 9.81
C ALA A 58 0.25 -0.39 9.71
N GLY A 59 0.46 -1.40 8.87
CA GLY A 59 -0.47 -2.53 8.74
C GLY A 59 -0.46 -3.47 9.96
N SER A 60 0.56 -3.34 10.81
CA SER A 60 0.80 -4.12 12.03
C SER A 60 1.46 -3.24 13.09
N LEU A 61 1.48 -3.73 14.34
CA LEU A 61 2.21 -3.15 15.47
C LEU A 61 3.59 -3.81 15.60
N ASP A 62 4.31 -3.90 14.48
CA ASP A 62 5.66 -4.43 14.51
C ASP A 62 6.59 -3.41 15.19
N GLU A 63 7.24 -3.84 16.27
CA GLU A 63 8.03 -2.97 17.15
C GLU A 63 9.19 -2.32 16.39
N GLU A 64 9.93 -3.09 15.58
CA GLU A 64 11.05 -2.59 14.78
C GLU A 64 10.59 -1.52 13.78
N VAL A 65 9.43 -1.71 13.14
CA VAL A 65 8.86 -0.70 12.24
C VAL A 65 8.46 0.57 13.00
N LEU A 66 7.85 0.44 14.18
CA LEU A 66 7.44 1.59 14.98
C LEU A 66 8.65 2.38 15.51
N GLU A 67 9.70 1.71 15.97
CA GLU A 67 10.95 2.35 16.39
C GLU A 67 11.60 3.14 15.24
N LYS A 68 11.71 2.51 14.06
CA LYS A 68 12.26 3.19 12.87
C LYS A 68 11.41 4.38 12.42
N ALA A 69 10.08 4.25 12.52
CA ALA A 69 9.15 5.35 12.23
C ALA A 69 9.33 6.51 13.22
N GLY A 70 9.46 6.20 14.51
CA GLY A 70 9.76 7.18 15.55
C GLY A 70 11.09 7.90 15.30
N ALA A 71 12.13 7.17 14.90
CA ALA A 71 13.46 7.73 14.63
C ALA A 71 13.47 8.80 13.53
N ILE A 72 12.58 8.72 12.54
CA ILE A 72 12.45 9.75 11.48
C ILE A 72 11.45 10.87 11.81
N GLY A 73 10.84 10.83 12.99
CA GLY A 73 9.93 11.86 13.50
C GLY A 73 8.48 11.72 13.07
N VAL A 74 8.00 10.49 12.80
CA VAL A 74 6.57 10.21 12.65
C VAL A 74 5.83 10.63 13.93
N LYS A 75 4.76 11.42 13.77
CA LYS A 75 4.01 11.98 14.92
C LYS A 75 2.75 11.17 15.26
N TRP A 76 2.24 10.39 14.31
CA TRP A 76 1.06 9.55 14.51
C TRP A 76 1.10 8.34 13.59
N THR A 77 0.44 7.26 14.00
CA THR A 77 0.19 6.09 13.16
C THR A 77 -1.28 5.70 13.16
N ARG A 78 -1.78 5.25 12.01
CA ARG A 78 -3.14 4.68 11.91
C ARG A 78 -3.09 3.18 12.15
N LEU A 79 -3.87 2.72 13.13
CA LEU A 79 -4.00 1.31 13.46
C LEU A 79 -5.26 0.70 12.84
N GLY A 80 -5.12 -0.51 12.32
CA GLY A 80 -6.23 -1.26 11.75
C GLY A 80 -7.06 -1.93 12.84
N ALA A 81 -8.34 -1.57 12.94
CA ALA A 81 -9.34 -2.29 13.73
C ALA A 81 -10.25 -3.08 12.78
N SER A 82 -10.48 -4.37 13.09
CA SER A 82 -11.27 -5.27 12.25
C SER A 82 -12.52 -5.72 12.97
N TRP A 83 -13.70 -5.41 12.42
CA TRP A 83 -14.98 -5.73 13.07
C TRP A 83 -15.16 -7.23 13.37
N PRO A 84 -14.85 -8.17 12.46
CA PRO A 84 -14.92 -9.60 12.77
C PRO A 84 -13.98 -10.06 13.89
N LYS A 85 -12.90 -9.30 14.17
CA LYS A 85 -12.00 -9.58 15.30
C LYS A 85 -12.55 -9.04 16.62
N ILE A 86 -13.26 -7.92 16.55
CA ILE A 86 -13.85 -7.22 17.70
C ILE A 86 -15.16 -7.89 18.13
N GLU A 87 -16.08 -8.11 17.19
CA GLU A 87 -17.39 -8.71 17.44
C GLU A 87 -17.42 -10.13 16.86
N LYS A 88 -16.73 -11.06 17.53
CA LYS A 88 -16.74 -12.49 17.16
C LYS A 88 -18.12 -13.12 17.37
N THR A 89 -18.87 -12.62 18.36
CA THR A 89 -20.25 -12.98 18.64
C THR A 89 -21.06 -11.69 18.75
N LYS A 90 -22.19 -11.62 18.05
CA LYS A 90 -23.02 -10.41 18.00
C LYS A 90 -23.36 -9.91 19.41
N GLY A 91 -23.05 -8.64 19.69
CA GLY A 91 -23.25 -8.02 21.00
C GLY A 91 -22.15 -8.30 22.04
N VAL A 92 -21.10 -9.05 21.70
CA VAL A 92 -19.95 -9.32 22.57
C VAL A 92 -18.69 -8.75 21.91
N TYR A 93 -18.08 -7.75 22.55
CA TYR A 93 -16.96 -6.99 22.00
C TYR A 93 -15.64 -7.30 22.72
N ASP A 94 -14.59 -7.60 21.95
CA ASP A 94 -13.23 -7.85 22.39
C ASP A 94 -12.28 -6.80 21.79
N TRP A 95 -11.85 -5.85 22.63
CA TRP A 95 -10.94 -4.76 22.24
C TRP A 95 -9.47 -5.03 22.61
N SER A 96 -9.18 -6.18 23.22
CA SER A 96 -7.87 -6.47 23.82
C SER A 96 -6.69 -6.31 22.85
N ALA A 97 -6.88 -6.63 21.58
CA ALA A 97 -5.85 -6.47 20.55
C ALA A 97 -5.55 -5.01 20.22
N THR A 98 -6.58 -4.16 20.19
CA THR A 98 -6.44 -2.71 19.98
C THR A 98 -5.83 -2.05 21.22
N ASP A 99 -6.22 -2.50 22.41
CA ASP A 99 -5.71 -1.96 23.68
C ASP A 99 -4.20 -2.17 23.86
N LYS A 100 -3.66 -3.29 23.36
CA LYS A 100 -2.21 -3.53 23.36
C LYS A 100 -1.44 -2.42 22.65
N ALA A 101 -2.02 -1.82 21.61
CA ALA A 101 -1.37 -0.78 20.84
C ALA A 101 -1.18 0.54 21.60
N PHE A 102 -2.05 0.81 22.58
CA PHE A 102 -1.98 2.02 23.39
C PHE A 102 -1.08 1.86 24.61
N ASN A 103 -0.75 0.62 24.98
CA ASN A 103 0.13 0.29 26.10
C ASN A 103 1.56 -0.07 25.66
N ALA A 104 1.83 -0.07 24.35
CA ALA A 104 3.14 -0.33 23.76
C ALA A 104 4.02 0.93 23.77
#